data_AF-A0A4W3J1D5-F1
#
_entry.id   AF-A0A4W3J1D5-F1
#
_cell.length_a   1.000
_cell.length_b   1.000
_cell.length_c   1.000
_cell.angle_alpha   90.00
_cell.angle_beta   90.00
_cell.angle_gamma   90.00
#
_symmetry.space_group_name_H-M   'P 1'
#
loop_
_entity.id
_entity.type
_entity.pdbx_description
1 polymer ?
#
loop_
_entity_poly.entity_id
_entity_poly.type
_entity_poly.pdbx_seq_one_letter_code
_entity_poly.pdbx_strand_id
1 'polypeptide(L)'
;VRIVDLNLSSAALLFHPNTGLCFQVHNSSISITFHRKLFYWLFHDVGQVNASADGVSFETVLMLGRNAAGRLKITNMTCTAAISSLTAQFSGTLKSVYQIMSVFLTMGIRFLLNKQICPVLSHAALVSLNTMMDTVPVRTPVDKYVGIDYSLLSDPKVMSDRLDMDFRGMFYPLENENETLAYRGVVPVVKEMNRMLHMAVSEYFFDSAMFAYYTANVLRIQIPESQMSLDFAYLLRTTFFGAIVFQAPVTSPTKAPLLLELSVTAPPHCTIKPSGVMVSVSALMNVLLVPSNSPTVTLATIIMEAKLSAQVTMKSKSLSIKLDLKRFKMFSPKSTLESLALIPLQTPVKAFLKVSILPIVNKRTMRGVQIPLPEGIDLIKEVMENHMGFLTIGADLHFYKGLREVIEMNKQVQRNGSTTA
;
A
#
# COMPACT_ATOMS: atom_id res chain seq x y z
N VAL A 1 6.63 42.96 7.97
CA VAL A 1 7.62 42.40 7.02
C VAL A 1 6.92 41.29 6.25
N ARG A 2 7.05 41.25 4.93
CA ARG A 2 6.43 40.25 4.04
C ARG A 2 7.51 39.69 3.12
N ILE A 3 7.56 38.37 2.96
CA ILE A 3 8.40 37.74 1.93
C ILE A 3 7.68 37.92 0.58
N VAL A 4 8.39 38.47 -0.40
CA VAL A 4 7.87 38.74 -1.74
C VAL A 4 8.30 37.66 -2.72
N ASP A 5 9.56 37.22 -2.62
CA ASP A 5 10.13 36.20 -3.49
C ASP A 5 11.12 35.33 -2.72
N LEU A 6 11.17 34.05 -3.09
CA LEU A 6 12.03 33.04 -2.50
C LEU A 6 12.61 32.19 -3.63
N ASN A 7 13.89 32.39 -3.92
CA ASN A 7 14.58 31.66 -4.96
C ASN A 7 15.47 30.58 -4.33
N LEU A 8 15.09 29.30 -4.51
CA LEU A 8 15.80 28.11 -4.02
C LEU A 8 16.36 27.27 -5.19
N SER A 9 17.05 27.91 -6.13
CA SER A 9 17.47 27.25 -7.38
C SER A 9 18.57 26.19 -7.21
N SER A 10 19.34 26.21 -6.12
CA SER A 10 20.38 25.21 -5.83
C SER A 10 20.04 24.40 -4.57
N ALA A 11 18.90 23.71 -4.62
CA ALA A 11 18.47 22.78 -3.58
C ALA A 11 18.84 21.33 -3.95
N ALA A 12 19.34 20.56 -2.97
CA ALA A 12 19.65 19.14 -3.14
C ALA A 12 19.20 18.35 -1.91
N LEU A 13 18.74 17.12 -2.15
CA LEU A 13 18.45 16.14 -1.10
C LEU A 13 19.44 14.99 -1.23
N LEU A 14 20.23 14.77 -0.18
CA LEU A 14 21.29 13.76 -0.13
C LEU A 14 21.00 12.74 0.96
N PHE A 15 21.54 11.53 0.80
CA PHE A 15 21.57 10.56 1.87
C PHE A 15 22.70 10.88 2.85
N HIS A 16 22.39 10.89 4.15
CA HIS A 16 23.37 11.02 5.22
C HIS A 16 23.50 9.67 5.93
N PRO A 17 24.51 8.85 5.57
CA PRO A 17 24.60 7.45 5.99
C PRO A 17 24.46 7.27 7.49
N ASN A 18 23.73 6.22 7.89
CA ASN A 18 23.44 5.85 9.28
C ASN A 18 22.67 6.90 10.11
N THR A 19 22.23 8.01 9.52
CA THR A 19 21.60 9.11 10.26
C THR A 19 20.26 9.53 9.67
N GLY A 20 20.18 9.83 8.37
CA GLY A 20 18.99 10.48 7.82
C GLY A 20 19.12 11.04 6.42
N LEU A 21 18.23 11.95 6.06
CA LEU A 21 18.26 12.68 4.78
C LEU A 21 18.76 14.10 5.00
N CYS A 22 19.76 14.54 4.25
CA CYS A 22 20.28 15.90 4.30
C CYS A 22 19.67 16.74 3.17
N PHE A 23 18.87 17.73 3.54
CA PHE A 23 18.37 18.76 2.65
C PHE A 23 19.28 19.98 2.73
N GLN A 24 19.96 20.30 1.64
CA GLN A 24 20.88 21.43 1.56
C GLN A 24 20.45 22.40 0.47
N VAL A 25 20.60 23.68 0.77
CA VAL A 25 20.36 24.77 -0.17
C VAL A 25 21.56 25.69 -0.14
N HIS A 26 22.09 26.02 -1.31
CA HIS A 26 23.25 26.89 -1.48
C HIS A 26 22.89 28.13 -2.30
N ASN A 27 23.62 29.22 -2.07
CA ASN A 27 23.60 30.46 -2.86
C ASN A 27 22.20 30.93 -3.30
N SER A 28 21.24 30.91 -2.39
CA SER A 28 19.84 31.28 -2.63
C SER A 28 19.56 32.74 -2.26
N SER A 29 18.39 33.26 -2.63
CA SER A 29 17.99 34.63 -2.31
C SER A 29 16.58 34.72 -1.74
N ILE A 30 16.39 35.62 -0.76
CA ILE A 30 15.08 35.92 -0.15
C ILE A 30 14.80 37.40 -0.30
N SER A 31 13.76 37.75 -1.06
CA SER A 31 13.29 39.13 -1.17
C SER A 31 12.21 39.40 -0.13
N ILE A 32 12.40 40.45 0.67
CA ILE A 32 11.45 40.90 1.69
C ILE A 32 11.06 42.35 1.48
N THR A 33 9.83 42.68 1.84
CA THR A 33 9.33 44.05 1.89
C THR A 33 8.81 44.36 3.28
N PHE A 34 9.14 45.53 3.81
CA PHE A 34 8.61 45.97 5.09
C PHE A 34 8.20 47.44 5.07
N HIS A 35 7.24 47.76 5.93
CA HIS A 35 6.77 49.13 6.11
C HIS A 35 7.65 49.82 7.12
N ARG A 36 8.13 51.02 6.76
CA ARG A 36 8.79 51.93 7.68
C ARG A 36 7.81 53.03 8.08
N LYS A 37 7.86 53.40 9.34
CA LYS A 37 7.17 54.56 9.89
C LYS A 37 8.12 55.23 10.87
N LEU A 38 8.54 56.44 10.55
CA LEU A 38 9.38 57.28 11.40
C LEU A 38 8.61 58.53 11.77
N PHE A 39 8.52 58.79 13.07
CA PHE A 39 7.95 60.02 13.60
C PHE A 39 8.99 60.67 14.50
N TYR A 40 9.54 61.79 14.06
CA TYR A 40 10.52 62.55 14.85
C TYR A 40 10.27 64.05 14.72
N TRP A 41 9.90 64.68 15.83
CA TRP A 41 9.54 66.09 15.95
C TRP A 41 8.45 66.55 14.95
N LEU A 42 8.82 67.14 13.81
CA LEU A 42 7.92 67.57 12.73
C LEU A 42 7.97 66.67 11.47
N PHE A 43 8.83 65.64 11.47
CA PHE A 43 9.00 64.74 10.33
C PHE A 43 8.18 63.47 10.51
N HIS A 44 7.27 63.24 9.57
CA HIS A 44 6.51 62.00 9.44
C HIS A 44 6.86 61.36 8.10
N ASP A 45 7.58 60.24 8.13
CA ASP A 45 7.95 59.47 6.95
C ASP A 45 7.34 58.07 7.04
N VAL A 46 6.58 57.72 6.00
CA VAL A 46 5.98 56.40 5.81
C VAL A 46 6.36 55.92 4.43
N GLY A 47 6.82 54.67 4.35
CA GLY A 47 7.22 54.11 3.08
C GLY A 47 7.38 52.60 3.13
N GLN A 48 7.63 52.02 1.97
CA GLN A 48 8.02 50.61 1.86
C GLN A 48 9.51 50.51 1.58
N VAL A 49 10.16 49.57 2.24
CA VAL A 49 11.56 49.22 2.02
C VAL A 49 11.60 47.80 1.48
N ASN A 50 12.25 47.64 0.33
CA ASN A 50 12.54 46.35 -0.25
C ASN A 50 13.96 45.96 0.17
N ALA A 51 14.15 44.73 0.65
CA ALA A 51 15.45 44.19 0.96
C ALA A 51 15.62 42.80 0.35
N SER A 52 16.83 42.49 -0.08
CA SER A 52 17.22 41.16 -0.57
C SER A 52 18.25 40.57 0.37
N ALA A 53 17.99 39.37 0.85
CA ALA A 53 18.98 38.53 1.49
C ALA A 53 19.64 37.68 0.40
N ASP A 54 20.95 37.84 0.21
CA ASP A 54 21.70 37.17 -0.85
C ASP A 54 22.69 36.17 -0.24
N GLY A 55 23.01 35.12 -1.00
CA GLY A 55 23.89 34.04 -0.55
C GLY A 55 23.31 33.33 0.68
N VAL A 56 22.00 33.06 0.66
CA VAL A 56 21.31 32.27 1.69
C VAL A 56 21.67 30.81 1.49
N SER A 57 22.16 30.19 2.55
CA SER A 57 22.48 28.79 2.61
C SER A 57 21.90 28.18 3.88
N PHE A 58 21.34 26.99 3.77
CA PHE A 58 20.95 26.23 4.95
C PHE A 58 21.06 24.75 4.67
N GLU A 59 21.41 24.01 5.71
CA GLU A 59 21.56 22.57 5.72
C GLU A 59 20.68 22.01 6.83
N THR A 60 19.89 21.00 6.53
CA THR A 60 18.98 20.36 7.46
C THR A 60 19.09 18.85 7.35
N VAL A 61 19.41 18.17 8.44
CA VAL A 61 19.45 16.70 8.48
C VAL A 61 18.19 16.19 9.17
N LEU A 62 17.40 15.42 8.43
CA LEU A 62 16.15 14.79 8.87
C LEU A 62 16.44 13.38 9.37
N MET A 63 16.27 13.15 10.67
CA MET A 63 16.43 11.81 11.26
C MET A 63 15.12 11.04 11.12
N LEU A 64 15.18 9.89 10.44
CA LEU A 64 14.04 9.02 10.21
C LEU A 64 14.02 7.91 11.26
N GLY A 65 12.83 7.54 11.71
CA GLY A 65 12.68 6.44 12.66
C GLY A 65 11.28 5.88 12.68
N ARG A 66 11.13 4.75 13.35
CA ARG A 66 9.87 4.06 13.56
C ARG A 66 9.27 4.48 14.89
N ASN A 67 7.97 4.78 14.90
CA ASN A 67 7.23 5.01 16.16
C ASN A 67 6.77 3.70 16.83
N ALA A 68 6.18 3.79 18.02
CA ALA A 68 5.67 2.62 18.75
C ALA A 68 4.61 1.80 17.99
N ALA A 69 3.85 2.43 17.08
CA ALA A 69 2.86 1.76 16.24
C ALA A 69 3.45 1.12 14.97
N GLY A 70 4.76 1.23 14.74
CA GLY A 70 5.41 0.71 13.54
C GLY A 70 5.34 1.65 12.32
N ARG A 71 5.00 2.92 12.51
CA ARG A 71 4.89 3.92 11.44
C ARG A 71 6.22 4.66 11.23
N LEU A 72 6.50 5.03 9.98
CA LEU A 72 7.59 5.94 9.62
C LEU A 72 7.33 7.36 10.14
N LYS A 73 8.34 7.98 10.77
CA LYS A 73 8.27 9.36 11.25
C LYS A 73 9.64 10.04 11.14
N ILE A 74 9.66 11.35 10.98
CA ILE A 74 10.85 12.16 11.27
C ILE A 74 10.89 12.38 12.78
N THR A 75 11.87 11.77 13.44
CA THR A 75 12.02 11.77 14.90
C THR A 75 12.67 13.04 15.40
N ASN A 76 13.65 13.56 14.67
CA ASN A 76 14.37 14.78 14.99
C ASN A 76 14.92 15.45 13.72
N MET A 77 15.35 16.70 13.82
CA MET A 77 16.15 17.34 12.79
C MET A 77 17.22 18.26 13.37
N THR A 78 18.32 18.41 12.65
CA THR A 78 19.29 19.49 12.86
C THR A 78 19.14 20.53 11.75
N CYS A 79 19.44 21.80 12.04
CA CYS A 79 19.48 22.84 11.03
C CYS A 79 20.58 23.85 11.32
N THR A 80 21.31 24.20 10.27
CA THR A 80 22.25 25.30 10.22
C THR A 80 21.86 26.21 9.08
N ALA A 81 21.75 27.52 9.33
CA ALA A 81 21.40 28.50 8.32
C ALA A 81 22.34 29.70 8.40
N ALA A 82 22.74 30.20 7.23
CA ALA A 82 23.60 31.35 7.09
C ALA A 82 23.18 32.20 5.89
N ILE A 83 23.03 33.50 6.13
CA ILE A 83 22.84 34.51 5.10
C ILE A 83 24.16 35.26 4.93
N SER A 84 24.66 35.38 3.70
CA SER A 84 25.92 36.05 3.39
C SER A 84 25.82 37.57 3.52
N SER A 85 24.83 38.18 2.87
CA SER A 85 24.60 39.62 2.89
C SER A 85 23.12 39.95 2.85
N LEU A 86 22.77 41.14 3.34
CA LEU A 86 21.43 41.69 3.22
C LEU A 86 21.51 43.13 2.70
N THR A 87 20.89 43.37 1.55
CA THR A 87 20.85 44.69 0.91
C THR A 87 19.46 45.27 1.06
N ALA A 88 19.34 46.54 1.45
CA ALA A 88 18.05 47.22 1.59
C ALA A 88 18.01 48.47 0.71
N GLN A 89 16.96 48.59 -0.08
CA GLN A 89 16.69 49.71 -0.97
C GLN A 89 15.69 50.66 -0.29
N PHE A 90 16.19 51.81 0.13
CA PHE A 90 15.39 52.87 0.73
C PHE A 90 14.96 53.89 -0.34
N SER A 91 13.68 54.22 -0.35
CA SER A 91 13.06 55.24 -1.23
C SER A 91 12.66 56.49 -0.42
N GLY A 92 12.13 57.54 -1.07
CA GLY A 92 11.59 58.74 -0.40
C GLY A 92 12.61 59.84 -0.06
N THR A 93 12.14 60.90 0.62
CA THR A 93 12.89 62.14 0.88
C THR A 93 14.05 61.97 1.87
N LEU A 94 13.94 61.03 2.81
CA LEU A 94 14.98 60.71 3.80
C LEU A 94 15.94 59.58 3.36
N LYS A 95 16.01 59.26 2.07
CA LYS A 95 16.86 58.17 1.53
C LYS A 95 18.29 58.23 2.06
N SER A 96 18.93 59.41 2.04
CA SER A 96 20.31 59.60 2.49
C SER A 96 20.51 59.26 3.97
N VAL A 97 19.53 59.58 4.83
CA VAL A 97 19.56 59.26 6.27
C VAL A 97 19.46 57.75 6.49
N TYR A 98 18.52 57.10 5.80
CA TYR A 98 18.36 55.65 5.90
C TYR A 98 19.56 54.89 5.33
N GLN A 99 20.25 55.46 4.33
CA GLN A 99 21.45 54.84 3.76
C GLN A 99 22.62 54.84 4.76
N ILE A 100 22.72 55.85 5.63
CA ILE A 100 23.68 55.87 6.74
C ILE A 100 23.30 54.83 7.81
N MET A 101 22.01 54.74 8.17
CA MET A 101 21.53 53.75 9.15
C MET A 101 21.40 52.33 8.59
N SER A 102 21.61 52.14 7.28
CA SER A 102 21.37 50.88 6.58
C SER A 102 22.20 49.74 7.16
N VAL A 103 23.44 49.99 7.56
CA VAL A 103 24.33 48.96 8.14
C VAL A 103 23.71 48.34 9.39
N PHE A 104 23.21 49.17 10.32
CA PHE A 104 22.57 48.69 11.55
C PHE A 104 21.24 47.97 11.27
N LEU A 105 20.41 48.53 10.39
CA LEU A 105 19.11 47.95 10.04
C LEU A 105 19.28 46.60 9.33
N THR A 106 20.18 46.52 8.36
CA THR A 106 20.44 45.29 7.60
C THR A 106 21.08 44.22 8.47
N MET A 107 21.99 44.58 9.40
CA MET A 107 22.55 43.64 10.38
C MET A 107 21.48 43.07 11.32
N GLY A 108 20.59 43.92 11.84
CA GLY A 108 19.48 43.49 12.70
C GLY A 108 18.50 42.57 11.98
N ILE A 109 18.09 42.93 10.75
CA ILE A 109 17.20 42.11 9.93
C ILE A 109 17.87 40.78 9.56
N ARG A 110 19.14 40.80 9.16
CA ARG A 110 19.92 39.58 8.87
C ARG A 110 19.97 38.64 10.06
N PHE A 111 20.24 39.17 11.26
CA PHE A 111 20.24 38.37 12.50
C PHE A 111 18.87 37.73 12.77
N LEU A 112 17.79 38.50 12.63
CA LEU A 112 16.44 37.99 12.81
C LEU A 112 16.07 36.92 11.78
N LEU A 113 16.38 37.15 10.49
CA LEU A 113 16.13 36.17 9.43
C LEU A 113 16.91 34.87 9.68
N ASN A 114 18.21 34.96 9.98
CA ASN A 114 19.03 33.79 10.35
C ASN A 114 18.40 32.99 11.50
N LYS A 115 17.85 33.67 12.51
CA LYS A 115 17.16 33.03 13.63
C LYS A 115 15.80 32.41 13.28
N GLN A 116 15.13 32.87 12.22
CA GLN A 116 13.79 32.40 11.83
C GLN A 116 13.80 31.24 10.83
N ILE A 117 14.86 31.09 10.03
CA ILE A 117 14.95 30.01 9.02
C ILE A 117 14.81 28.62 9.67
N CYS A 118 15.62 28.32 10.68
CA CYS A 118 15.62 26.99 11.30
C CYS A 118 14.31 26.63 12.04
N PRO A 119 13.68 27.54 12.82
CA PRO A 119 12.34 27.28 13.38
C PRO A 119 11.27 26.98 12.32
N VAL A 120 11.28 27.70 11.19
CA VAL A 120 10.32 27.45 10.09
C VAL A 120 10.57 26.08 9.46
N LEU A 121 11.82 25.72 9.17
CA LEU A 121 12.19 24.42 8.66
C LEU A 121 11.86 23.29 9.65
N SER A 122 12.08 23.53 10.94
CA SER A 122 11.73 22.61 12.03
C SER A 122 10.25 22.30 12.06
N HIS A 123 9.41 23.34 11.97
CA HIS A 123 7.97 23.16 11.88
C HIS A 123 7.55 22.44 10.58
N ALA A 124 8.18 22.76 9.44
CA ALA A 124 7.89 22.07 8.18
C ALA A 124 8.24 20.57 8.25
N ALA A 125 9.40 20.22 8.81
CA ALA A 125 9.85 18.84 8.93
C ALA A 125 9.07 18.04 9.98
N LEU A 126 9.02 18.54 11.22
CA LEU A 126 8.49 17.78 12.35
C LEU A 126 6.96 17.80 12.44
N VAL A 127 6.29 18.78 11.84
CA VAL A 127 4.83 18.89 11.85
C VAL A 127 4.25 18.59 10.48
N SER A 128 4.67 19.33 9.45
CA SER A 128 4.00 19.28 8.13
C SER A 128 4.30 17.97 7.37
N LEU A 129 5.57 17.56 7.29
CA LEU A 129 5.94 16.28 6.66
C LEU A 129 5.42 15.08 7.49
N ASN A 130 5.51 15.13 8.81
CA ASN A 130 4.93 14.09 9.66
C ASN A 130 3.42 13.95 9.46
N THR A 131 2.68 15.04 9.28
CA THR A 131 1.23 15.00 8.95
C THR A 131 0.95 14.26 7.64
N MET A 132 1.83 14.38 6.65
CA MET A 132 1.74 13.61 5.40
C MET A 132 2.10 12.14 5.63
N MET A 133 3.17 11.83 6.37
CA MET A 133 3.55 10.44 6.68
C MET A 133 2.52 9.72 7.56
N ASP A 134 1.73 10.45 8.35
CA ASP A 134 0.61 9.92 9.11
C ASP A 134 -0.52 9.36 8.21
N THR A 135 -0.53 9.69 6.91
CA THR A 135 -1.46 9.11 5.93
C THR A 135 -1.06 7.72 5.44
N VAL A 136 0.20 7.30 5.66
CA VAL A 136 0.67 5.98 5.22
C VAL A 136 -0.12 4.88 5.96
N PRO A 137 -0.72 3.89 5.29
CA PRO A 137 -1.41 2.82 5.99
C PRO A 137 -0.41 1.96 6.78
N VAL A 138 -0.69 1.71 8.06
CA VAL A 138 0.10 0.82 8.92
C VAL A 138 -0.67 -0.48 9.12
N ARG A 139 -1.80 -0.43 9.82
CA ARG A 139 -2.74 -1.56 9.88
C ARG A 139 -4.09 -1.10 9.34
N THR A 140 -4.61 -1.80 8.33
CA THR A 140 -5.88 -1.44 7.69
C THR A 140 -6.70 -2.68 7.38
N PRO A 141 -8.03 -2.65 7.58
CA PRO A 141 -8.89 -3.73 7.11
C PRO A 141 -8.89 -3.76 5.58
N VAL A 142 -8.74 -4.95 5.00
CA VAL A 142 -8.87 -5.17 3.55
C VAL A 142 -10.34 -5.40 3.21
N ASP A 143 -11.01 -6.20 4.03
CA ASP A 143 -12.45 -6.40 4.01
C ASP A 143 -12.97 -6.70 5.42
N LYS A 144 -14.19 -7.24 5.53
CA LYS A 144 -14.82 -7.57 6.83
C LYS A 144 -14.20 -8.78 7.56
N TYR A 145 -13.27 -9.50 6.94
CA TYR A 145 -12.68 -10.72 7.50
C TYR A 145 -11.19 -10.59 7.78
N VAL A 146 -10.46 -9.86 6.92
CA VAL A 146 -9.00 -9.83 6.93
C VAL A 146 -8.48 -8.39 6.95
N GLY A 147 -7.44 -8.16 7.76
CA GLY A 147 -6.64 -6.94 7.78
C GLY A 147 -5.24 -7.17 7.25
N ILE A 148 -4.53 -6.07 6.97
CA ILE A 148 -3.13 -6.06 6.52
C ILE A 148 -2.27 -5.20 7.44
N ASP A 149 -1.06 -5.66 7.75
CA ASP A 149 -0.07 -5.02 8.60
C ASP A 149 1.20 -4.70 7.80
N TYR A 150 1.42 -3.41 7.60
CA TYR A 150 2.60 -2.76 7.02
C TYR A 150 3.42 -2.01 8.08
N SER A 151 3.41 -2.44 9.34
CA SER A 151 4.34 -1.91 10.33
C SER A 151 5.80 -2.15 9.90
N LEU A 152 6.65 -1.16 10.16
CA LEU A 152 8.09 -1.27 9.97
C LEU A 152 8.68 -2.26 10.99
N LEU A 153 9.57 -3.12 10.53
CA LEU A 153 10.25 -4.10 11.37
C LEU A 153 11.42 -3.48 12.16
N SER A 154 12.09 -2.49 11.57
CA SER A 154 13.17 -1.72 12.17
C SER A 154 13.12 -0.26 11.73
N ASP A 155 13.98 0.58 12.31
CA ASP A 155 14.20 1.93 11.79
C ASP A 155 14.73 1.88 10.34
N PRO A 156 14.42 2.89 9.50
CA PRO A 156 14.91 2.98 8.13
C PRO A 156 16.43 3.00 8.06
N LYS A 157 17.01 2.25 7.13
CA LYS A 157 18.46 2.16 6.95
C LYS A 157 18.87 3.08 5.81
N VAL A 158 19.61 4.14 6.14
CA VAL A 158 20.14 5.09 5.16
C VAL A 158 21.55 4.68 4.76
N MET A 159 21.74 4.34 3.48
CA MET A 159 23.06 4.15 2.86
C MET A 159 23.46 5.38 2.05
N SER A 160 24.62 5.37 1.38
CA SER A 160 25.07 6.51 0.57
C SER A 160 24.23 6.76 -0.68
N ASP A 161 23.52 5.74 -1.16
CA ASP A 161 22.82 5.73 -2.45
C ASP A 161 21.33 5.36 -2.35
N ARG A 162 20.85 4.93 -1.17
CA ARG A 162 19.47 4.44 -0.96
C ARG A 162 18.99 4.59 0.47
N LEU A 163 17.67 4.50 0.63
CA LEU A 163 16.96 4.40 1.90
C LEU A 163 16.15 3.12 1.90
N ASP A 164 16.54 2.16 2.74
CA ASP A 164 15.88 0.85 2.83
C ASP A 164 14.91 0.82 4.01
N MET A 165 13.71 0.28 3.77
CA MET A 165 12.65 0.14 4.76
C MET A 165 12.09 -1.28 4.74
N ASP A 166 12.19 -1.96 5.88
CA ASP A 166 11.72 -3.33 6.04
C ASP A 166 10.30 -3.31 6.62
N PHE A 167 9.31 -3.69 5.81
CA PHE A 167 7.90 -3.76 6.21
C PHE A 167 7.49 -5.19 6.58
N ARG A 168 6.57 -5.34 7.54
CA ARG A 168 6.03 -6.64 7.92
C ARG A 168 5.25 -7.32 6.79
N GLY A 169 4.44 -6.56 6.06
CA GLY A 169 3.72 -7.00 4.86
C GLY A 169 2.93 -8.30 5.07
N MET A 170 2.10 -8.36 6.10
CA MET A 170 1.38 -9.57 6.50
C MET A 170 -0.13 -9.33 6.60
N PHE A 171 -0.92 -10.30 6.18
CA PHE A 171 -2.37 -10.33 6.42
C PHE A 171 -2.69 -11.11 7.69
N TYR A 172 -3.74 -10.69 8.40
CA TYR A 172 -4.22 -11.32 9.63
C TYR A 172 -5.75 -11.37 9.67
N PRO A 173 -6.35 -12.41 10.28
CA PRO A 173 -7.80 -12.47 10.45
C PRO A 173 -8.27 -11.46 11.51
N LEU A 174 -9.35 -10.75 11.23
CA LEU A 174 -9.89 -9.71 12.13
C LEU A 174 -10.56 -10.29 13.38
N GLU A 175 -11.12 -11.50 13.29
CA GLU A 175 -11.76 -12.16 14.45
C GLU A 175 -10.74 -12.63 15.49
N ASN A 176 -9.51 -12.96 15.07
CA ASN A 176 -8.45 -13.45 15.95
C ASN A 176 -7.07 -12.97 15.49
N GLU A 177 -6.71 -11.73 15.81
CA GLU A 177 -5.46 -11.12 15.34
C GLU A 177 -4.17 -11.84 15.77
N ASN A 178 -4.24 -12.69 16.80
CA ASN A 178 -3.08 -13.44 17.29
C ASN A 178 -2.72 -14.63 16.39
N GLU A 179 -3.67 -15.11 15.59
CA GLU A 179 -3.45 -16.25 14.70
C GLU A 179 -2.76 -15.77 13.41
N THR A 180 -1.44 -15.91 13.39
CA THR A 180 -0.59 -15.42 12.30
C THR A 180 0.24 -16.55 11.71
N LEU A 181 0.62 -16.38 10.43
CA LEU A 181 1.51 -17.30 9.76
C LEU A 181 2.95 -17.02 10.18
N ALA A 182 3.70 -18.06 10.58
CA ALA A 182 5.13 -17.90 10.86
C ALA A 182 5.90 -17.56 9.58
N TYR A 183 6.78 -16.57 9.64
CA TYR A 183 7.60 -16.17 8.50
C TYR A 183 8.55 -17.31 8.09
N ARG A 184 8.33 -17.83 6.88
CA ARG A 184 9.17 -18.83 6.23
C ARG A 184 9.33 -18.40 4.77
N GLY A 185 10.38 -17.64 4.50
CA GLY A 185 10.61 -17.09 3.17
C GLY A 185 12.04 -16.67 2.96
N VAL A 186 12.39 -16.46 1.70
CA VAL A 186 13.67 -15.86 1.31
C VAL A 186 13.58 -14.36 1.60
N VAL A 187 14.62 -13.81 2.25
CA VAL A 187 14.73 -12.36 2.43
C VAL A 187 14.93 -11.74 1.04
N PRO A 188 14.02 -10.87 0.58
CA PRO A 188 14.13 -10.28 -0.74
C PRO A 188 15.36 -9.36 -0.80
N VAL A 189 16.10 -9.43 -1.91
CA VAL A 189 17.26 -8.57 -2.15
C VAL A 189 17.01 -7.76 -3.42
N VAL A 190 16.92 -6.45 -3.26
CA VAL A 190 16.80 -5.50 -4.37
C VAL A 190 18.18 -5.04 -4.78
N LYS A 191 18.58 -5.35 -6.03
CA LYS A 191 19.89 -4.95 -6.58
C LYS A 191 19.80 -3.76 -7.54
N GLU A 192 18.63 -3.51 -8.10
CA GLU A 192 18.43 -2.49 -9.12
C GLU A 192 18.17 -1.11 -8.52
N MET A 193 18.63 -0.07 -9.22
CA MET A 193 18.55 1.32 -8.77
C MET A 193 18.20 2.28 -9.92
N ASN A 194 17.62 1.74 -11.00
CA ASN A 194 17.26 2.46 -12.23
C ASN A 194 15.96 3.28 -12.13
N ARG A 195 15.28 3.28 -10.98
CA ARG A 195 13.97 3.90 -10.72
C ARG A 195 13.97 4.54 -9.34
N MET A 196 13.04 5.47 -9.10
CA MET A 196 12.96 6.19 -7.81
C MET A 196 12.60 5.29 -6.63
N LEU A 197 11.76 4.28 -6.85
CA LEU A 197 11.34 3.32 -5.85
C LEU A 197 11.55 1.90 -6.37
N HIS A 198 12.08 1.04 -5.51
CA HIS A 198 12.08 -0.39 -5.70
C HIS A 198 11.45 -1.06 -4.48
N MET A 199 10.45 -1.90 -4.72
CA MET A 199 9.77 -2.66 -3.68
C MET A 199 9.88 -4.15 -3.99
N ALA A 200 10.11 -4.97 -2.97
CA ALA A 200 10.07 -6.42 -3.10
C ALA A 200 8.94 -7.01 -2.27
N VAL A 201 8.18 -7.92 -2.88
CA VAL A 201 7.05 -8.62 -2.26
C VAL A 201 7.34 -10.11 -2.25
N SER A 202 7.48 -10.69 -1.06
CA SER A 202 7.81 -12.11 -0.88
C SER A 202 6.58 -13.03 -1.06
N GLU A 203 6.81 -14.32 -1.27
CA GLU A 203 5.76 -15.36 -1.21
C GLU A 203 4.93 -15.26 0.07
N TYR A 204 5.59 -14.96 1.20
CA TYR A 204 4.97 -14.83 2.51
C TYR A 204 3.83 -13.79 2.54
N PHE A 205 3.95 -12.70 1.79
CA PHE A 205 2.89 -11.70 1.68
C PHE A 205 1.59 -12.34 1.15
N PHE A 206 1.69 -13.15 0.09
CA PHE A 206 0.54 -13.82 -0.51
C PHE A 206 0.05 -15.00 0.35
N ASP A 207 0.97 -15.77 0.92
CA ASP A 207 0.65 -16.90 1.78
C ASP A 207 -0.10 -16.47 3.04
N SER A 208 0.33 -15.36 3.67
CA SER A 208 -0.35 -14.82 4.84
C SER A 208 -1.79 -14.39 4.52
N ALA A 209 -2.05 -13.85 3.32
CA ALA A 209 -3.41 -13.54 2.88
C ALA A 209 -4.28 -14.78 2.76
N MET A 210 -3.77 -15.81 2.09
CA MET A 210 -4.49 -17.06 1.86
C MET A 210 -4.72 -17.83 3.16
N PHE A 211 -3.75 -17.79 4.08
CA PHE A 211 -3.88 -18.30 5.44
C PHE A 211 -4.96 -17.57 6.23
N ALA A 212 -4.95 -16.23 6.27
CA ALA A 212 -5.94 -15.45 6.99
C ALA A 212 -7.38 -15.71 6.50
N TYR A 213 -7.59 -15.79 5.18
CA TYR A 213 -8.91 -16.13 4.62
C TYR A 213 -9.33 -17.58 4.88
N TYR A 214 -8.37 -18.51 4.94
CA TYR A 214 -8.64 -19.90 5.31
C TYR A 214 -9.07 -20.00 6.78
N THR A 215 -8.32 -19.40 7.69
CA THR A 215 -8.62 -19.35 9.14
C THR A 215 -9.96 -18.66 9.43
N ALA A 216 -10.27 -17.58 8.70
CA ALA A 216 -11.59 -16.92 8.77
C ALA A 216 -12.74 -17.80 8.22
N ASN A 217 -12.44 -18.99 7.72
CA ASN A 217 -13.40 -19.98 7.22
C ASN A 217 -14.34 -19.40 6.14
N VAL A 218 -13.80 -18.57 5.24
CA VAL A 218 -14.57 -17.95 4.13
C VAL A 218 -14.30 -18.58 2.77
N LEU A 219 -13.32 -19.49 2.68
CA LEU A 219 -12.97 -20.21 1.44
C LEU A 219 -13.86 -21.45 1.23
N ARG A 220 -15.18 -21.25 1.30
CA ARG A 220 -16.22 -22.26 1.05
C ARG A 220 -17.39 -21.65 0.30
N ILE A 221 -18.01 -22.44 -0.56
CA ILE A 221 -19.16 -22.02 -1.35
C ILE A 221 -20.11 -23.21 -1.57
N GLN A 222 -21.40 -22.93 -1.48
CA GLN A 222 -22.46 -23.86 -1.82
C GLN A 222 -23.09 -23.42 -3.14
N ILE A 223 -23.21 -24.36 -4.07
CA ILE A 223 -23.61 -24.12 -5.45
C ILE A 223 -24.84 -24.99 -5.72
N PRO A 224 -26.05 -24.41 -5.73
CA PRO A 224 -27.26 -25.14 -6.05
C PRO A 224 -27.30 -25.50 -7.54
N GLU A 225 -28.02 -26.57 -7.90
CA GLU A 225 -28.18 -27.04 -9.28
C GLU A 225 -28.64 -25.93 -10.25
N SER A 226 -29.44 -24.96 -9.76
CA SER A 226 -29.91 -23.82 -10.56
C SER A 226 -28.81 -22.86 -11.01
N GLN A 227 -27.63 -22.88 -10.39
CA GLN A 227 -26.45 -22.09 -10.78
C GLN A 227 -25.48 -22.87 -11.68
N MET A 228 -25.78 -24.14 -11.96
CA MET A 228 -25.00 -24.98 -12.87
C MET A 228 -25.53 -24.85 -14.30
N SER A 229 -24.67 -25.11 -15.29
CA SER A 229 -25.18 -25.28 -16.66
C SER A 229 -25.99 -26.56 -16.76
N LEU A 230 -27.00 -26.58 -17.63
CA LEU A 230 -27.88 -27.74 -17.83
C LEU A 230 -27.08 -29.01 -18.15
N ASP A 231 -26.09 -28.90 -19.03
CA ASP A 231 -25.21 -30.01 -19.43
C ASP A 231 -24.40 -30.55 -18.26
N PHE A 232 -23.89 -29.66 -17.39
CA PHE A 232 -23.10 -30.06 -16.23
C PHE A 232 -23.95 -30.76 -15.17
N ALA A 233 -25.13 -30.22 -14.88
CA ALA A 233 -26.09 -30.85 -13.96
C ALA A 233 -26.54 -32.23 -14.48
N TYR A 234 -26.83 -32.35 -15.78
CA TYR A 234 -27.19 -33.63 -16.40
C TYR A 234 -26.05 -34.64 -16.30
N LEU A 235 -24.81 -34.22 -16.58
CA LEU A 235 -23.64 -35.08 -16.48
C LEU A 235 -23.38 -35.58 -15.05
N LEU A 236 -23.56 -34.73 -14.03
CA LEU A 236 -23.45 -35.15 -12.63
C LEU A 236 -24.53 -36.18 -12.30
N ARG A 237 -25.78 -35.96 -12.74
CA ARG A 237 -26.88 -36.90 -12.50
C ARG A 237 -26.67 -38.25 -13.16
N THR A 238 -26.19 -38.29 -14.41
CA THR A 238 -25.91 -39.56 -15.08
C THR A 238 -24.73 -40.29 -14.44
N THR A 239 -23.69 -39.56 -14.04
CA THR A 239 -22.52 -40.14 -13.37
C THR A 239 -22.88 -40.75 -12.01
N PHE A 240 -23.71 -40.06 -11.22
CA PHE A 240 -24.13 -40.52 -9.89
C PHE A 240 -25.49 -41.22 -9.88
N PHE A 241 -26.03 -41.61 -11.04
CA PHE A 241 -27.37 -42.18 -11.15
C PHE A 241 -27.56 -43.42 -10.27
N GLY A 242 -26.59 -44.34 -10.29
CA GLY A 242 -26.62 -45.54 -9.45
C GLY A 242 -26.65 -45.21 -7.96
N ALA A 243 -25.85 -44.23 -7.52
CA ALA A 243 -25.83 -43.78 -6.13
C ALA A 243 -27.15 -43.11 -5.74
N ILE A 244 -27.73 -42.29 -6.62
CA ILE A 244 -29.04 -41.66 -6.40
C ILE A 244 -30.13 -42.71 -6.24
N VAL A 245 -30.19 -43.72 -7.12
CA VAL A 245 -31.19 -44.78 -7.05
C VAL A 245 -31.02 -45.64 -5.79
N PHE A 246 -29.79 -45.89 -5.36
CA PHE A 246 -29.50 -46.74 -4.21
C PHE A 246 -29.67 -46.02 -2.84
N GLN A 247 -29.31 -44.74 -2.76
CA GLN A 247 -29.22 -44.01 -1.49
C GLN A 247 -30.42 -43.10 -1.21
N ALA A 248 -31.27 -42.82 -2.20
CA ALA A 248 -32.46 -42.00 -2.01
C ALA A 248 -33.76 -42.83 -1.98
N PRO A 249 -34.71 -42.53 -1.08
CA PRO A 249 -35.95 -43.29 -0.96
C PRO A 249 -36.77 -43.24 -2.26
N VAL A 250 -37.36 -44.39 -2.61
CA VAL A 250 -37.94 -44.75 -3.93
C VAL A 250 -38.99 -43.77 -4.49
N THR A 251 -39.56 -42.88 -3.68
CA THR A 251 -40.73 -42.06 -4.03
C THR A 251 -40.43 -40.70 -4.71
N SER A 252 -39.20 -40.18 -4.69
CA SER A 252 -38.85 -38.92 -5.39
C SER A 252 -37.37 -38.69 -5.80
N PRO A 253 -36.51 -39.72 -5.98
CA PRO A 253 -35.06 -39.52 -6.07
C PRO A 253 -34.62 -38.80 -7.37
N THR A 254 -35.38 -38.90 -8.45
CA THR A 254 -35.07 -38.30 -9.75
C THR A 254 -35.44 -36.81 -9.87
N LYS A 255 -36.17 -36.24 -8.91
CA LYS A 255 -36.60 -34.82 -8.92
C LYS A 255 -35.88 -33.96 -7.87
N ALA A 256 -35.14 -34.56 -6.95
CA ALA A 256 -34.43 -33.81 -5.92
C ALA A 256 -33.25 -33.00 -6.53
N PRO A 257 -33.09 -31.72 -6.15
CA PRO A 257 -31.99 -30.89 -6.63
C PRO A 257 -30.64 -31.37 -6.09
N LEU A 258 -29.60 -31.22 -6.93
CA LEU A 258 -28.22 -31.36 -6.53
C LEU A 258 -27.69 -30.09 -5.85
N LEU A 259 -26.76 -30.27 -4.92
CA LEU A 259 -26.01 -29.21 -4.28
C LEU A 259 -24.53 -29.59 -4.26
N LEU A 260 -23.68 -28.72 -4.78
CA LEU A 260 -22.24 -28.86 -4.64
C LEU A 260 -21.76 -28.00 -3.48
N GLU A 261 -21.06 -28.61 -2.55
CA GLU A 261 -20.36 -27.88 -1.50
C GLU A 261 -18.87 -27.98 -1.76
N LEU A 262 -18.25 -26.83 -2.08
CA LEU A 262 -16.82 -26.72 -2.34
C LEU A 262 -16.16 -25.96 -1.19
N SER A 263 -15.16 -26.58 -0.57
CA SER A 263 -14.39 -25.98 0.52
C SER A 263 -12.90 -26.25 0.36
N VAL A 264 -12.06 -25.28 0.73
CA VAL A 264 -10.61 -25.45 0.76
C VAL A 264 -10.22 -26.28 1.99
N THR A 265 -9.34 -27.27 1.83
CA THR A 265 -8.97 -28.20 2.92
C THR A 265 -7.76 -27.75 3.72
N ALA A 266 -6.88 -26.96 3.13
CA ALA A 266 -5.67 -26.42 3.75
C ALA A 266 -5.35 -25.02 3.20
N PRO A 267 -4.61 -24.17 3.94
CA PRO A 267 -4.19 -22.86 3.44
C PRO A 267 -3.53 -22.97 2.06
N PRO A 268 -4.03 -22.27 1.03
CA PRO A 268 -3.39 -22.25 -0.27
C PRO A 268 -1.97 -21.69 -0.18
N HIS A 269 -1.07 -22.17 -1.05
CA HIS A 269 0.34 -21.78 -1.04
C HIS A 269 0.78 -21.17 -2.37
N CYS A 270 1.46 -20.02 -2.29
CA CYS A 270 2.02 -19.25 -3.37
C CYS A 270 3.48 -19.63 -3.59
N THR A 271 3.86 -19.81 -4.86
CA THR A 271 5.25 -19.99 -5.25
C THR A 271 5.58 -19.02 -6.38
N ILE A 272 6.62 -18.22 -6.18
CA ILE A 272 7.15 -17.25 -7.11
C ILE A 272 8.46 -17.80 -7.68
N LYS A 273 8.49 -17.93 -9.01
CA LYS A 273 9.67 -18.32 -9.78
C LYS A 273 9.89 -17.30 -10.89
N PRO A 274 11.09 -17.24 -11.50
CA PRO A 274 11.33 -16.43 -12.69
C PRO A 274 10.33 -16.68 -13.82
N SER A 275 9.82 -17.92 -13.94
CA SER A 275 8.80 -18.28 -14.93
C SER A 275 7.40 -17.70 -14.65
N GLY A 276 7.14 -17.16 -13.47
CA GLY A 276 5.85 -16.62 -13.04
C GLY A 276 5.41 -17.06 -11.65
N VAL A 277 4.26 -16.55 -11.23
CA VAL A 277 3.64 -16.82 -9.93
C VAL A 277 2.59 -17.93 -10.07
N MET A 278 2.62 -18.89 -9.14
CA MET A 278 1.72 -20.04 -9.11
C MET A 278 1.11 -20.19 -7.72
N VAL A 279 -0.19 -20.49 -7.64
CA VAL A 279 -0.90 -20.79 -6.40
C VAL A 279 -1.39 -22.23 -6.44
N SER A 280 -1.06 -23.00 -5.41
CA SER A 280 -1.52 -24.37 -5.22
C SER A 280 -2.70 -24.38 -4.24
N VAL A 281 -3.81 -24.98 -4.66
CA VAL A 281 -5.05 -25.05 -3.89
C VAL A 281 -5.46 -26.51 -3.78
N SER A 282 -5.70 -26.97 -2.56
CA SER A 282 -6.32 -28.26 -2.25
C SER A 282 -7.71 -28.01 -1.69
N ALA A 283 -8.72 -28.62 -2.31
CA ALA A 283 -10.11 -28.43 -1.98
C ALA A 283 -10.85 -29.76 -1.95
N LEU A 284 -12.01 -29.76 -1.32
CA LEU A 284 -12.92 -30.88 -1.23
C LEU A 284 -14.28 -30.43 -1.78
N MET A 285 -14.84 -31.26 -2.65
CA MET A 285 -16.15 -31.06 -3.24
C MET A 285 -17.06 -32.21 -2.83
N ASN A 286 -18.09 -31.88 -2.06
CA ASN A 286 -19.18 -32.81 -1.77
C ASN A 286 -20.29 -32.63 -2.80
N VAL A 287 -20.71 -33.74 -3.39
CA VAL A 287 -21.89 -33.81 -4.27
C VAL A 287 -23.04 -34.32 -3.43
N LEU A 288 -24.01 -33.46 -3.18
CA LEU A 288 -25.12 -33.70 -2.28
C LEU A 288 -26.44 -33.76 -3.07
N LEU A 289 -27.34 -34.64 -2.65
CA LEU A 289 -28.73 -34.69 -3.07
C LEU A 289 -29.59 -34.10 -1.96
N VAL A 290 -30.46 -33.14 -2.27
CA VAL A 290 -31.28 -32.43 -1.28
C VAL A 290 -32.77 -32.69 -1.56
N PRO A 291 -33.38 -33.76 -1.00
CA PRO A 291 -34.80 -34.03 -1.19
C PRO A 291 -35.66 -33.17 -0.25
N SER A 292 -36.88 -32.82 -0.67
CA SER A 292 -37.73 -31.86 0.06
C SER A 292 -38.15 -32.31 1.47
N ASN A 293 -38.26 -33.62 1.71
CA ASN A 293 -38.86 -34.17 2.94
C ASN A 293 -37.94 -35.18 3.67
N SER A 294 -36.63 -35.16 3.40
CA SER A 294 -35.67 -36.09 3.99
C SER A 294 -34.29 -35.42 4.14
N PRO A 295 -33.40 -35.95 5.01
CA PRO A 295 -32.07 -35.38 5.16
C PRO A 295 -31.27 -35.42 3.86
N THR A 296 -30.34 -34.48 3.74
CA THR A 296 -29.39 -34.41 2.62
C THR A 296 -28.54 -35.67 2.55
N VAL A 297 -28.41 -36.23 1.35
CA VAL A 297 -27.63 -37.45 1.10
C VAL A 297 -26.34 -37.08 0.37
N THR A 298 -25.19 -37.53 0.88
CA THR A 298 -23.90 -37.32 0.21
C THR A 298 -23.65 -38.42 -0.81
N LEU A 299 -23.72 -38.06 -2.09
CA LEU A 299 -23.50 -38.98 -3.21
C LEU A 299 -22.02 -39.29 -3.40
N ALA A 300 -21.17 -38.26 -3.32
CA ALA A 300 -19.73 -38.39 -3.49
C ALA A 300 -18.97 -37.29 -2.74
N THR A 301 -17.74 -37.62 -2.34
CA THR A 301 -16.76 -36.67 -1.83
C THR A 301 -15.55 -36.75 -2.76
N ILE A 302 -15.11 -35.61 -3.28
CA ILE A 302 -14.08 -35.53 -4.31
C ILE A 302 -12.97 -34.61 -3.80
N ILE A 303 -11.73 -35.09 -3.77
CA ILE A 303 -10.56 -34.26 -3.52
C ILE A 303 -10.15 -33.61 -4.84
N MET A 304 -9.86 -32.31 -4.78
CA MET A 304 -9.50 -31.49 -5.92
C MET A 304 -8.17 -30.81 -5.66
N GLU A 305 -7.22 -30.98 -6.59
CA GLU A 305 -5.95 -30.28 -6.59
C GLU A 305 -5.87 -29.36 -7.79
N ALA A 306 -5.76 -28.06 -7.54
CA ALA A 306 -5.67 -27.04 -8.56
C ALA A 306 -4.34 -26.29 -8.47
N LYS A 307 -3.75 -26.00 -9.64
CA LYS A 307 -2.66 -25.04 -9.77
C LYS A 307 -3.14 -23.87 -10.61
N LEU A 308 -3.20 -22.71 -9.98
CA LEU A 308 -3.56 -21.44 -10.58
C LEU A 308 -2.27 -20.69 -10.96
N SER A 309 -2.25 -20.07 -12.13
CA SER A 309 -1.27 -19.04 -12.45
C SER A 309 -1.81 -17.71 -11.97
N ALA A 310 -0.97 -16.94 -11.29
CA ALA A 310 -1.29 -15.60 -10.81
C ALA A 310 -0.52 -14.57 -11.63
N GLN A 311 -1.25 -13.62 -12.21
CA GLN A 311 -0.70 -12.43 -12.83
C GLN A 311 -0.88 -11.28 -11.84
N VAL A 312 0.23 -10.83 -11.26
CA VAL A 312 0.25 -9.69 -10.35
C VAL A 312 0.40 -8.44 -11.20
N THR A 313 -0.38 -7.41 -10.89
CA THR A 313 -0.35 -6.12 -11.58
C THR A 313 -0.32 -5.00 -10.56
N MET A 314 0.52 -4.00 -10.79
CA MET A 314 0.52 -2.74 -10.08
C MET A 314 -0.20 -1.69 -10.91
N LYS A 315 -1.07 -0.91 -10.28
CA LYS A 315 -1.61 0.31 -10.89
C LYS A 315 -1.67 1.41 -9.83
N SER A 316 -0.93 2.49 -10.05
CA SER A 316 -0.85 3.63 -9.12
C SER A 316 -0.28 3.19 -7.76
N LYS A 317 -1.13 2.78 -6.83
CA LYS A 317 -0.69 2.22 -5.53
C LYS A 317 -1.45 0.97 -5.11
N SER A 318 -2.21 0.37 -6.05
CA SER A 318 -2.99 -0.85 -5.79
C SER A 318 -2.33 -2.07 -6.43
N LEU A 319 -2.01 -3.05 -5.60
CA LEU A 319 -1.54 -4.38 -6.01
C LEU A 319 -2.75 -5.28 -6.25
N SER A 320 -3.01 -5.62 -7.50
CA SER A 320 -4.11 -6.50 -7.90
C SER A 320 -3.60 -7.81 -8.48
N ILE A 321 -4.39 -8.87 -8.38
CA ILE A 321 -4.03 -10.21 -8.86
C ILE A 321 -5.13 -10.78 -9.73
N LYS A 322 -4.77 -11.28 -10.90
CA LYS A 322 -5.65 -12.06 -11.78
C LYS A 322 -5.19 -13.52 -11.80
N LEU A 323 -6.09 -14.43 -11.49
CA LEU A 323 -5.85 -15.87 -11.45
C LEU A 323 -6.39 -16.56 -12.71
N ASP A 324 -5.67 -17.56 -13.20
CA ASP A 324 -6.12 -18.50 -14.24
C ASP A 324 -5.83 -19.95 -13.83
N LEU A 325 -6.81 -20.85 -13.99
CA LEU A 325 -6.66 -22.26 -13.67
C LEU A 325 -5.84 -22.98 -14.75
N LYS A 326 -4.60 -23.38 -14.42
CA LYS A 326 -3.69 -24.08 -15.34
C LYS A 326 -3.88 -25.59 -15.25
N ARG A 327 -3.55 -26.16 -14.09
CA ARG A 327 -3.63 -27.61 -13.84
C ARG A 327 -4.75 -27.91 -12.87
N PHE A 328 -5.43 -29.03 -13.11
CA PHE A 328 -6.56 -29.49 -12.30
C PHE A 328 -6.56 -31.00 -12.26
N LYS A 329 -6.68 -31.57 -11.07
CA LYS A 329 -6.83 -33.00 -10.83
C LYS A 329 -7.96 -33.21 -9.84
N MET A 330 -8.67 -34.32 -10.00
CA MET A 330 -9.69 -34.76 -9.05
C MET A 330 -9.61 -36.27 -8.85
N PHE A 331 -9.88 -36.71 -7.63
CA PHE A 331 -9.86 -38.12 -7.26
C PHE A 331 -10.77 -38.35 -6.04
N SER A 332 -11.22 -39.59 -5.85
CA SER A 332 -12.01 -39.97 -4.69
C SER A 332 -11.07 -40.31 -3.52
N PRO A 333 -11.36 -39.86 -2.28
CA PRO A 333 -10.63 -40.28 -1.10
C PRO A 333 -10.90 -41.75 -0.71
N LYS A 334 -11.99 -42.37 -1.22
CA LYS A 334 -12.43 -43.71 -0.80
C LYS A 334 -11.71 -44.82 -1.55
N SER A 335 -11.57 -44.71 -2.88
CA SER A 335 -10.95 -45.76 -3.69
C SER A 335 -10.41 -45.28 -5.03
N THR A 336 -9.46 -46.04 -5.58
CA THR A 336 -8.93 -45.86 -6.94
C THR A 336 -10.00 -46.14 -8.00
N LEU A 337 -10.90 -47.10 -7.78
CA LEU A 337 -11.97 -47.43 -8.73
C LEU A 337 -12.96 -46.27 -8.88
N GLU A 338 -13.38 -45.65 -7.78
CA GLU A 338 -14.19 -44.43 -7.84
C GLU A 338 -13.44 -43.29 -8.53
N SER A 339 -12.12 -43.18 -8.32
CA SER A 339 -11.30 -42.17 -9.00
C SER A 339 -11.26 -42.37 -10.52
N LEU A 340 -11.29 -43.62 -11.01
CA LEU A 340 -11.40 -43.91 -12.45
C LEU A 340 -12.76 -43.48 -13.02
N ALA A 341 -13.84 -43.65 -12.26
CA ALA A 341 -15.19 -43.19 -12.64
C ALA A 341 -15.30 -41.66 -12.72
N LEU A 342 -14.40 -40.93 -12.06
CA LEU A 342 -14.33 -39.46 -12.07
C LEU A 342 -13.59 -38.87 -13.28
N ILE A 343 -12.85 -39.67 -14.05
CA ILE A 343 -12.08 -39.17 -15.22
C ILE A 343 -12.95 -38.41 -16.23
N PRO A 344 -14.15 -38.90 -16.63
CA PRO A 344 -15.02 -38.18 -17.56
C PRO A 344 -15.49 -36.82 -17.02
N LEU A 345 -15.57 -36.66 -15.69
CA LEU A 345 -15.96 -35.41 -15.05
C LEU A 345 -14.84 -34.38 -14.96
N GLN A 346 -13.58 -34.77 -15.15
CA GLN A 346 -12.44 -33.88 -14.91
C GLN A 346 -12.44 -32.63 -15.80
N THR A 347 -12.72 -32.77 -17.10
CA THR A 347 -12.77 -31.64 -18.03
C THR A 347 -14.01 -30.76 -17.79
N PRO A 348 -15.23 -31.31 -17.66
CA PRO A 348 -16.43 -30.54 -17.32
C PRO A 348 -16.32 -29.79 -15.99
N VAL A 349 -15.83 -30.43 -14.92
CA VAL A 349 -15.61 -29.77 -13.62
C VAL A 349 -14.57 -28.65 -13.76
N LYS A 350 -13.47 -28.88 -14.48
CA LYS A 350 -12.47 -27.83 -14.75
C LYS A 350 -13.11 -26.62 -15.47
N ALA A 351 -13.94 -26.87 -16.47
CA ALA A 351 -14.63 -25.81 -17.22
C ALA A 351 -15.61 -25.05 -16.31
N PHE A 352 -16.38 -25.77 -15.49
CA PHE A 352 -17.27 -25.18 -14.49
C PHE A 352 -16.52 -24.27 -13.51
N LEU A 353 -15.39 -24.73 -12.95
CA LEU A 353 -14.57 -23.91 -12.05
C LEU A 353 -14.06 -22.63 -12.73
N LYS A 354 -13.65 -22.73 -14.01
CA LYS A 354 -13.18 -21.57 -14.78
C LYS A 354 -14.27 -20.54 -15.05
N VAL A 355 -15.49 -20.99 -15.34
CA VAL A 355 -16.59 -20.11 -15.76
C VAL A 355 -17.37 -19.56 -14.58
N SER A 356 -17.56 -20.36 -13.51
CA SER A 356 -18.44 -19.99 -12.40
C SER A 356 -17.68 -19.52 -11.16
N ILE A 357 -16.57 -20.18 -10.81
CA ILE A 357 -15.86 -19.91 -9.55
C ILE A 357 -14.75 -18.88 -9.72
N LEU A 358 -13.92 -19.05 -10.74
CA LEU A 358 -12.77 -18.19 -10.98
C LEU A 358 -13.14 -16.70 -11.15
N PRO A 359 -14.27 -16.30 -11.78
CA PRO A 359 -14.67 -14.90 -11.84
C PRO A 359 -15.04 -14.32 -10.48
N ILE A 360 -15.61 -15.11 -9.57
CA ILE A 360 -15.94 -14.67 -8.20
C ILE A 360 -14.65 -14.35 -7.44
N VAL A 361 -13.65 -15.23 -7.55
CA VAL A 361 -12.33 -15.04 -6.93
C VAL A 361 -11.63 -13.83 -7.56
N ASN A 362 -11.56 -13.76 -8.90
CA ASN A 362 -10.93 -12.65 -9.61
C ASN A 362 -11.61 -11.31 -9.32
N LYS A 363 -12.93 -11.27 -9.14
CA LYS A 363 -13.64 -10.04 -8.74
C LYS A 363 -13.15 -9.51 -7.40
N ARG A 364 -12.74 -10.38 -6.47
CA ARG A 364 -12.17 -9.98 -5.17
C ARG A 364 -10.70 -9.62 -5.31
N THR A 365 -9.88 -10.48 -5.92
CA THR A 365 -8.42 -10.26 -6.02
C THR A 365 -8.04 -9.10 -6.93
N MET A 366 -8.88 -8.73 -7.89
CA MET A 366 -8.67 -7.56 -8.75
C MET A 366 -8.98 -6.23 -8.07
N ARG A 367 -9.76 -6.22 -6.97
CA ARG A 367 -9.90 -4.99 -6.14
C ARG A 367 -8.55 -4.54 -5.62
N GLY A 368 -7.69 -5.50 -5.33
CA GLY A 368 -6.32 -5.29 -4.90
C GLY A 368 -6.22 -4.75 -3.48
N VAL A 369 -4.98 -4.52 -3.07
CA VAL A 369 -4.62 -3.92 -1.78
C VAL A 369 -3.69 -2.75 -2.01
N GLN A 370 -3.81 -1.72 -1.17
CA GLN A 370 -2.95 -0.55 -1.28
C GLN A 370 -1.57 -0.84 -0.69
N ILE A 371 -0.52 -0.35 -1.36
CA ILE A 371 0.85 -0.33 -0.86
C ILE A 371 1.01 0.84 0.14
N PRO A 372 1.90 0.72 1.15
CA PRO A 372 2.18 1.77 2.12
C PRO A 372 2.88 3.00 1.50
N LEU A 373 2.13 3.79 0.73
CA LEU A 373 2.54 5.10 0.20
C LEU A 373 1.68 6.21 0.82
N PRO A 374 2.25 7.40 1.07
CA PRO A 374 1.50 8.53 1.60
C PRO A 374 0.50 9.05 0.56
N GLU A 375 -0.52 9.75 1.02
CA GLU A 375 -1.47 10.41 0.13
C GLU A 375 -0.80 11.52 -0.69
N GLY A 376 -1.22 11.66 -1.96
CA GLY A 376 -0.68 12.63 -2.89
C GLY A 376 0.46 12.11 -3.74
N ILE A 377 0.90 10.86 -3.50
CA ILE A 377 1.92 10.16 -4.28
C ILE A 377 1.33 8.90 -4.91
N ASP A 378 1.58 8.70 -6.20
CA ASP A 378 1.30 7.48 -6.94
C ASP A 378 2.57 6.95 -7.63
N LEU A 379 2.56 5.66 -7.97
CA LEU A 379 3.58 5.06 -8.83
C LEU A 379 3.22 5.25 -10.30
N ILE A 380 4.24 5.45 -11.12
CA ILE A 380 4.16 5.48 -12.57
C ILE A 380 5.31 4.67 -13.18
N LYS A 381 5.12 4.21 -14.43
CA LYS A 381 6.14 3.45 -15.18
C LYS A 381 6.60 2.20 -14.43
N GLU A 382 5.64 1.48 -13.88
CA GLU A 382 5.87 0.29 -13.07
C GLU A 382 6.44 -0.85 -13.93
N VAL A 383 7.55 -1.44 -13.48
CA VAL A 383 8.18 -2.61 -14.07
C VAL A 383 8.21 -3.70 -13.02
N MET A 384 7.73 -4.89 -13.39
CA MET A 384 7.63 -6.04 -12.49
C MET A 384 8.56 -7.15 -12.95
N GLU A 385 9.31 -7.72 -12.02
CA GLU A 385 10.18 -8.86 -12.28
C GLU A 385 9.99 -9.95 -11.22
N ASN A 386 10.02 -11.21 -11.66
CA ASN A 386 9.87 -12.35 -10.77
C ASN A 386 11.23 -12.95 -10.45
N HIS A 387 11.50 -13.15 -9.16
CA HIS A 387 12.70 -13.81 -8.66
C HIS A 387 12.32 -15.15 -8.01
N MET A 388 13.29 -15.86 -7.46
CA MET A 388 13.01 -17.05 -6.65
C MET A 388 12.53 -16.61 -5.26
N GLY A 389 11.25 -16.84 -4.94
CA GLY A 389 10.68 -16.57 -3.61
C GLY A 389 10.10 -15.17 -3.40
N PHE A 390 10.28 -14.25 -4.35
CA PHE A 390 9.75 -12.88 -4.29
C PHE A 390 9.63 -12.26 -5.68
N LEU A 391 8.86 -11.19 -5.79
CA LEU A 391 8.80 -10.33 -6.98
C LEU A 391 9.29 -8.93 -6.63
N THR A 392 9.89 -8.24 -7.59
CA THR A 392 10.31 -6.84 -7.47
C THR A 392 9.44 -5.95 -8.34
N ILE A 393 9.16 -4.75 -7.84
CA ILE A 393 8.41 -3.70 -8.51
C ILE A 393 9.27 -2.44 -8.48
N GLY A 394 9.81 -2.08 -9.64
CA GLY A 394 10.52 -0.81 -9.84
C GLY A 394 9.57 0.23 -10.44
N ALA A 395 9.52 1.43 -9.86
CA ALA A 395 8.62 2.49 -10.33
C ALA A 395 9.16 3.89 -10.04
N ASP A 396 8.68 4.86 -10.81
CA ASP A 396 8.93 6.29 -10.55
C ASP A 396 7.78 6.87 -9.71
N LEU A 397 8.08 7.88 -8.89
CA LEU A 397 7.10 8.54 -8.04
C LEU A 397 6.49 9.76 -8.75
N HIS A 398 5.16 9.88 -8.70
CA HIS A 398 4.43 11.02 -9.23
C HIS A 398 3.61 11.70 -8.12
N PHE A 399 3.88 12.99 -7.89
CA PHE A 399 3.15 13.81 -6.94
C PHE A 399 1.96 14.47 -7.64
N TYR A 400 0.75 13.95 -7.41
CA TYR A 400 -0.48 14.47 -8.02
C TYR A 400 -1.22 15.49 -7.13
N LYS A 401 -0.89 15.54 -5.83
CA LYS A 401 -1.32 16.58 -4.89
C LYS A 401 -0.11 17.21 -4.22
N GLY A 402 -0.20 18.50 -3.94
CA GLY A 402 0.81 19.21 -3.16
C GLY A 402 0.73 18.85 -1.66
N LEU A 403 1.85 18.96 -0.94
CA LEU A 403 1.90 18.75 0.52
C LEU A 403 0.84 19.59 1.26
N ARG A 404 0.64 20.84 0.83
CA ARG A 404 -0.35 21.75 1.43
C ARG A 404 -1.78 21.22 1.32
N GLU A 405 -2.14 20.69 0.16
CA GLU A 405 -3.48 20.14 -0.09
C GLU A 405 -3.73 18.90 0.76
N VAL A 406 -2.73 18.03 0.90
CA VAL A 406 -2.80 16.84 1.76
C VAL A 406 -3.00 17.24 3.23
N ILE A 407 -2.26 18.24 3.71
CA ILE A 407 -2.39 18.75 5.08
C ILE A 407 -3.76 19.37 5.32
N GLU A 408 -4.25 20.19 4.39
CA GLU A 408 -5.57 20.82 4.50
C GLU A 408 -6.69 19.78 4.52
N MET A 409 -6.58 18.73 3.71
CA MET A 409 -7.54 17.62 3.69
C MET A 409 -7.56 16.85 5.02
N ASN A 410 -6.39 16.50 5.57
CA ASN A 410 -6.28 15.82 6.87
C ASN A 410 -6.90 16.64 8.01
N LYS A 411 -6.70 17.96 8.01
CA LYS A 411 -7.31 18.85 9.01
C LYS A 411 -8.85 18.85 8.93
N GLN A 412 -9.41 18.77 7.72
CA GLN A 412 -10.87 18.67 7.54
C GLN A 412 -11.41 17.33 8.03
N VAL A 413 -10.73 16.22 7.72
CA VAL A 413 -11.12 14.87 8.20
C VAL A 413 -11.11 14.81 9.74
N GLN A 414 -10.08 15.34 10.38
CA GLN A 414 -10.01 15.39 11.85
C GLN A 414 -11.13 16.24 12.46
N ARG A 415 -11.45 17.40 11.86
CA ARG A 415 -12.56 18.25 12.32
C ARG A 415 -13.91 17.54 12.22
N ASN A 416 -14.18 16.87 11.11
CA ASN A 416 -15.45 16.18 10.88
C ASN A 416 -15.58 14.91 11.74
N GLY A 417 -14.50 14.17 11.99
CA GLY A 417 -14.52 13.02 12.89
C GLY A 417 -14.73 13.38 14.36
N SER A 418 -14.29 14.57 14.78
CA SER A 418 -14.50 15.09 16.14
C SER A 418 -15.92 15.62 16.41
N THR A 419 -16.74 15.82 15.37
CA THR A 419 -18.14 16.26 15.50
C THR A 419 -19.14 15.11 15.56
N THR A 420 -18.67 13.87 15.40
CA THR A 420 -19.49 12.64 15.39
C THR A 420 -19.19 11.70 16.57
N ALA A 421 -18.51 12.17 17.61
CA ALA A 421 -18.23 11.43 18.84
C ALA A 421 -19.05 11.96 20.02
#